data_AF-A0A327VSB4-F1
#
_entry.id   AF-A0A327VSB4-F1
#
_cell.length_a   1.000
_cell.length_b   1.000
_cell.length_c   1.000
_cell.angle_alpha   90.00
_cell.angle_beta   90.00
_cell.angle_gamma   90.00
#
_symmetry.space_group_name_H-M   'P 1'
#
loop_
_entity.id
_entity.type
_entity.pdbx_description
1 polymer ?
#
loop_
_entity_poly.entity_id
_entity_poly.type
_entity_poly.pdbx_seq_one_letter_code
_entity_poly.pdbx_strand_id
1 'polypeptide(L)'
;MTPPDVIVRELPLPATGGGPPSPDAQARLLTLIDVFSATRTAKGIEGRMKLAKLDFLLRYPDRFKVLMQRRRPNVEVGDDPWLTGVIEQKMIRYRYGPWDPAYYALLGALTGKGLVTPRHEDAIATYRSTEKGHEVALALADSQSWKPVRDRAVLLRRHFDVTGTTLKNMIYEEFPDIVEADWGTPL
;
A
#
# COMPACT_ATOMS: atom_id res chain seq x y z
N MET A 1 9.66 61.16 -6.15
CA MET A 1 8.92 60.22 -5.27
C MET A 1 8.52 59.05 -6.16
N THR A 2 9.32 57.99 -6.15
CA THR A 2 9.18 56.81 -7.01
C THR A 2 8.60 55.69 -6.15
N PRO A 3 7.62 54.88 -6.62
CA PRO A 3 7.11 53.77 -5.82
C PRO A 3 8.21 52.71 -5.63
N PRO A 4 8.20 51.97 -4.50
CA PRO A 4 9.18 50.92 -4.27
C PRO A 4 8.94 49.74 -5.22
N ASP A 5 10.03 49.21 -5.76
CA ASP A 5 10.03 47.98 -6.57
C ASP A 5 9.43 46.82 -5.77
N VAL A 6 8.26 46.36 -6.21
CA VAL A 6 7.66 45.12 -5.74
C VAL A 6 8.45 43.99 -6.39
N ILE A 7 9.41 43.43 -5.64
CA ILE A 7 10.04 42.15 -5.99
C ILE A 7 8.94 41.09 -5.91
N VAL A 8 8.35 40.75 -7.06
CA VAL A 8 7.51 39.57 -7.22
C VAL A 8 8.44 38.38 -7.04
N ARG A 9 8.53 37.85 -5.82
CA ARG A 9 9.12 36.53 -5.59
C ARG A 9 8.22 35.55 -6.33
N GLU A 10 8.68 35.02 -7.45
CA GLU A 10 8.09 33.83 -8.04
C GLU A 10 8.07 32.76 -6.95
N LEU A 11 6.89 32.52 -6.38
CA LEU A 11 6.67 31.36 -5.53
C LEU A 11 6.95 30.15 -6.43
N PRO A 12 7.86 29.23 -6.07
CA PRO A 12 8.06 28.04 -6.88
C PRO A 12 6.72 27.35 -7.03
N LEU A 13 6.31 27.12 -8.28
CA LEU A 13 5.14 26.31 -8.60
C LEU A 13 5.23 25.02 -7.77
N PRO A 14 4.15 24.58 -7.10
CA PRO A 14 4.18 23.32 -6.38
C PRO A 14 4.61 22.25 -7.38
N ALA A 15 5.74 21.60 -7.10
CA ALA A 15 6.23 20.49 -7.91
C ALA A 15 5.07 19.50 -8.04
N THR A 16 4.49 19.43 -9.24
CA THR A 16 3.50 18.42 -9.54
C THR A 16 4.24 17.10 -9.39
N GLY A 17 3.94 16.35 -8.32
CA GLY A 17 4.52 15.04 -8.02
C GLY A 17 4.08 13.95 -9.02
N GLY A 18 4.00 14.29 -10.31
CA GLY A 18 3.46 13.48 -11.40
C GLY A 18 4.53 12.74 -12.18
N GLY A 19 5.45 12.06 -11.48
CA GLY A 19 6.22 10.99 -12.12
C GLY A 19 5.34 9.73 -12.27
N PRO A 20 5.62 8.84 -13.24
CA PRO A 20 4.95 7.55 -13.29
C PRO A 20 5.14 6.81 -11.96
N PRO A 21 4.14 6.03 -11.51
CA PRO A 21 4.23 5.31 -10.25
C PRO A 21 5.49 4.43 -10.18
N SER A 22 6.22 4.49 -9.06
CA SER A 22 7.47 3.74 -8.88
C SER A 22 7.29 2.25 -9.27
N PRO A 23 8.22 1.65 -10.04
CA PRO A 23 8.18 0.22 -10.36
C PRO A 23 8.11 -0.66 -9.12
N ASP A 24 8.86 -0.32 -8.07
CA ASP A 24 8.83 -1.05 -6.79
C ASP A 24 7.45 -0.94 -6.13
N ALA A 25 6.82 0.24 -6.22
CA ALA A 25 5.49 0.43 -5.69
C ALA A 25 4.43 -0.40 -6.42
N GLN A 26 4.57 -0.55 -7.74
CA GLN A 26 3.72 -1.43 -8.54
C GLN A 26 3.96 -2.91 -8.21
N ALA A 27 5.22 -3.31 -8.10
CA ALA A 27 5.63 -4.69 -7.82
C ALA A 27 5.10 -5.16 -6.45
N ARG A 28 5.29 -4.38 -5.38
CA ARG A 28 4.74 -4.70 -4.05
C ARG A 28 3.22 -4.82 -4.07
N LEU A 29 2.53 -3.88 -4.71
CA LEU A 29 1.07 -3.89 -4.77
C LEU A 29 0.56 -5.11 -5.55
N LEU A 30 1.24 -5.46 -6.65
CA LEU A 30 0.96 -6.68 -7.40
C LEU A 30 1.19 -7.93 -6.54
N THR A 31 2.33 -8.04 -5.84
CA THR A 31 2.61 -9.17 -4.94
C THR A 31 1.54 -9.33 -3.86
N LEU A 32 1.09 -8.22 -3.25
CA LEU A 32 0.03 -8.25 -2.25
C LEU A 32 -1.28 -8.76 -2.84
N ILE A 33 -1.72 -8.20 -3.98
CA ILE A 33 -2.97 -8.62 -4.65
C ILE A 33 -2.88 -10.08 -5.09
N ASP A 34 -1.74 -10.51 -5.63
CA ASP A 34 -1.54 -11.88 -6.09
C ASP A 34 -1.67 -12.90 -4.95
N VAL A 35 -1.04 -12.65 -3.81
CA VAL A 35 -1.14 -13.55 -2.65
C VAL A 35 -2.59 -13.74 -2.22
N PHE A 36 -3.41 -12.69 -2.26
CA PHE A 36 -4.85 -12.75 -1.98
C PHE A 36 -5.69 -13.32 -3.15
N SER A 37 -5.09 -13.53 -4.31
CA SER A 37 -5.72 -14.11 -5.52
C SER A 37 -5.33 -15.57 -5.77
N ALA A 38 -4.29 -16.06 -5.09
CA ALA A 38 -3.56 -17.30 -5.42
C ALA A 38 -4.37 -18.61 -5.35
N THR A 39 -5.62 -18.60 -4.88
CA THR A 39 -6.48 -19.80 -4.95
C THR A 39 -7.69 -19.52 -5.85
N ARG A 40 -8.16 -20.54 -6.60
CA ARG A 40 -9.37 -20.41 -7.44
C ARG A 40 -10.59 -19.93 -6.67
N THR A 41 -10.69 -20.28 -5.40
CA THR A 41 -11.78 -19.89 -4.50
C THR A 41 -11.56 -18.53 -3.84
N ALA A 42 -10.36 -17.95 -3.93
CA ALA A 42 -10.11 -16.65 -3.33
C ALA A 42 -10.84 -15.57 -4.11
N LYS A 43 -11.61 -14.74 -3.42
CA LYS A 43 -12.29 -13.61 -4.04
C LYS A 43 -11.31 -12.51 -4.45
N GLY A 44 -10.10 -12.50 -3.91
CA GLY A 44 -9.16 -11.38 -4.06
C GLY A 44 -9.29 -10.43 -2.88
N ILE A 45 -8.86 -9.19 -3.07
CA ILE A 45 -8.99 -8.15 -2.04
C ILE A 45 -10.28 -7.36 -2.28
N GLU A 46 -11.28 -7.61 -1.45
CA GLU A 46 -12.56 -6.92 -1.46
C GLU A 46 -12.45 -5.55 -0.78
N GLY A 47 -12.66 -4.50 -1.56
CA GLY A 47 -12.72 -3.13 -1.07
C GLY A 47 -11.37 -2.43 -1.01
N ARG A 48 -11.40 -1.18 -1.47
CA ARG A 48 -10.24 -0.27 -1.54
C ARG A 48 -9.63 0.02 -0.16
N MET A 49 -10.47 0.10 0.88
CA MET A 49 -10.01 0.29 2.27
C MET A 49 -9.17 -0.89 2.76
N LYS A 50 -9.62 -2.12 2.53
CA LYS A 50 -8.87 -3.32 2.93
C LYS A 50 -7.52 -3.35 2.23
N LEU A 51 -7.51 -3.12 0.93
CA LEU A 51 -6.30 -3.06 0.12
C LEU A 51 -5.29 -2.03 0.68
N ALA A 52 -5.75 -0.81 0.96
CA ALA A 52 -4.88 0.25 1.50
C ALA A 52 -4.31 -0.09 2.88
N LYS A 53 -5.11 -0.70 3.77
CA LYS A 53 -4.67 -1.07 5.12
C LYS A 53 -3.72 -2.27 5.12
N LEU A 54 -3.91 -3.22 4.20
CA LEU A 54 -2.95 -4.31 3.99
C LEU A 54 -1.62 -3.79 3.42
N ASP A 55 -1.67 -2.88 2.43
CA ASP A 55 -0.46 -2.25 1.87
C ASP A 55 0.27 -1.41 2.92
N PHE A 56 -0.45 -0.72 3.82
CA PHE A 56 0.15 -0.05 4.98
C PHE A 56 0.99 -1.01 5.83
N LEU A 57 0.42 -2.14 6.24
CA LEU A 57 1.15 -3.11 7.07
C LEU A 57 2.31 -3.77 6.32
N LEU A 58 2.23 -3.87 4.99
CA LEU A 58 3.33 -4.35 4.18
C LEU A 58 4.51 -3.35 4.12
N ARG A 59 4.21 -2.04 4.09
CA ARG A 59 5.19 -0.96 4.02
C ARG A 59 5.84 -0.58 5.35
N TYR A 60 5.15 -0.78 6.46
CA TYR A 60 5.63 -0.41 7.80
C TYR A 60 5.82 -1.66 8.66
N PRO A 61 7.02 -2.28 8.61
CA PRO A 61 7.26 -3.57 9.25
C PRO A 61 7.07 -3.52 10.77
N ASP A 62 7.45 -2.42 11.42
CA ASP A 62 7.27 -2.24 12.87
C ASP A 62 5.78 -2.29 13.27
N ARG A 63 4.91 -1.66 12.47
CA ARG A 63 3.46 -1.66 12.71
C ARG A 63 2.85 -3.04 12.48
N PHE A 64 3.33 -3.75 11.46
CA PHE A 64 2.96 -5.14 11.23
C PHE A 64 3.37 -6.05 12.38
N LYS A 65 4.62 -5.92 12.87
CA LYS A 65 5.16 -6.73 13.98
C LYS A 65 4.34 -6.57 15.25
N VAL A 66 4.03 -5.34 15.64
CA VAL A 66 3.21 -5.06 16.83
C VAL A 66 1.82 -5.70 16.71
N LEU A 67 1.12 -5.52 15.57
CA LEU A 67 -0.20 -6.14 15.38
C LEU A 67 -0.13 -7.67 15.32
N MET A 68 0.91 -8.24 14.71
CA MET A 68 1.11 -9.69 14.70
C MET A 68 1.35 -10.22 16.10
N GLN A 69 2.17 -9.56 16.91
CA GLN A 69 2.44 -9.96 18.29
C GLN A 69 1.16 -9.95 19.13
N ARG A 70 0.31 -8.91 18.98
CA ARG A 70 -0.98 -8.84 19.68
C ARG A 70 -1.97 -9.90 19.20
N ARG A 71 -2.00 -10.18 17.90
CA ARG A 71 -3.00 -11.08 17.30
C ARG A 71 -2.59 -12.56 17.36
N ARG A 72 -1.31 -12.86 17.19
CA ARG A 72 -0.71 -14.19 17.06
C ARG A 72 0.72 -14.19 17.65
N PRO A 73 0.87 -14.13 18.99
CA PRO A 73 2.17 -13.96 19.66
C PRO A 73 3.18 -15.09 19.39
N ASN A 74 2.71 -16.26 18.96
CA ASN A 74 3.55 -17.45 18.72
C ASN A 74 3.90 -17.63 17.24
N VAL A 75 3.66 -16.63 16.38
CA VAL A 75 3.98 -16.70 14.95
C VAL A 75 5.20 -15.84 14.65
N GLU A 76 6.26 -16.48 14.16
CA GLU A 76 7.44 -15.81 13.64
C GLU A 76 7.10 -14.98 12.39
N VAL A 77 7.49 -13.71 12.41
CA VAL A 77 7.15 -12.70 11.40
C VAL A 77 8.16 -12.60 10.25
N GLY A 78 9.32 -13.26 10.39
CA GLY A 78 10.40 -13.29 9.40
C GLY A 78 11.10 -11.94 9.22
N ASP A 79 11.87 -11.85 8.14
CA ASP A 79 12.67 -10.67 7.81
C ASP A 79 11.82 -9.46 7.38
N ASP A 80 12.36 -8.26 7.61
CA ASP A 80 11.74 -7.03 7.11
C ASP A 80 11.99 -6.81 5.62
N PRO A 81 11.01 -6.29 4.87
CA PRO A 81 11.22 -5.93 3.49
C PRO A 81 12.09 -4.67 3.42
N TRP A 82 12.94 -4.56 2.40
CA TRP A 82 13.77 -3.37 2.16
C TRP A 82 12.96 -2.14 1.67
N LEU A 83 11.63 -2.11 1.84
CA LEU A 83 10.69 -1.10 1.30
C LEU A 83 10.93 0.34 1.83
N THR A 84 12.09 0.62 2.41
CA THR A 84 12.56 1.87 3.00
C THR A 84 13.12 2.88 1.97
N GLY A 85 12.87 2.70 0.66
CA GLY A 85 13.32 3.65 -0.35
C GLY A 85 12.73 5.07 -0.17
N VAL A 86 13.54 6.11 -0.39
CA VAL A 86 13.18 7.54 -0.25
C VAL A 86 11.90 7.92 -1.05
N ILE A 87 11.61 7.17 -2.11
CA ILE A 87 10.41 7.34 -2.97
C ILE A 87 9.15 6.85 -2.27
N GLU A 88 9.21 5.74 -1.53
CA GLU A 88 8.05 5.22 -0.77
C GLU A 88 7.78 6.06 0.48
N GLN A 89 8.83 6.67 1.05
CA GLN A 89 8.72 7.59 2.19
C GLN A 89 8.07 8.94 1.85
N LYS A 90 8.09 9.36 0.57
CA LYS A 90 7.46 10.59 0.08
C LYS A 90 5.97 10.44 -0.26
N MET A 91 5.46 9.21 -0.40
CA MET A 91 4.01 8.99 -0.44
C MET A 91 3.46 9.36 0.94
N ILE A 92 2.61 10.40 0.96
CA ILE A 92 2.20 11.16 2.14
C ILE A 92 1.84 10.20 3.29
N ARG A 93 2.71 10.21 4.30
CA ARG A 93 2.76 9.22 5.39
C ARG A 93 1.45 9.06 6.19
N TYR A 94 0.49 10.00 6.15
CA TYR A 94 -0.54 10.07 7.21
C TYR A 94 -1.99 10.31 6.75
N ARG A 95 -2.34 9.89 5.53
CA ARG A 95 -3.75 9.72 5.17
C ARG A 95 -3.95 8.48 4.32
N TYR A 96 -3.85 7.30 4.95
CA TYR A 96 -4.56 6.09 4.50
C TYR A 96 -6.07 6.20 4.73
N GLY A 97 -6.60 7.41 4.51
CA GLY A 97 -7.97 7.67 4.12
C GLY A 97 -8.11 7.34 2.63
N PRO A 98 -9.34 7.31 2.12
CA PRO A 98 -9.65 6.40 1.06
C PRO A 98 -9.02 6.69 -0.31
N TRP A 99 -8.33 7.81 -0.61
CA TRP A 99 -8.03 8.20 -2.01
C TRP A 99 -6.77 9.05 -2.24
N ASP A 100 -5.56 8.52 -2.02
CA ASP A 100 -4.34 9.16 -2.56
C ASP A 100 -4.30 9.01 -4.10
N PRO A 101 -4.21 10.10 -4.90
CA PRO A 101 -4.04 10.03 -6.35
C PRO A 101 -2.89 9.12 -6.80
N ALA A 102 -1.83 9.01 -6.01
CA ALA A 102 -0.71 8.11 -6.31
C ALA A 102 -1.13 6.63 -6.23
N TYR A 103 -2.06 6.27 -5.35
CA TYR A 103 -2.58 4.91 -5.23
C TYR A 103 -3.45 4.53 -6.44
N TYR A 104 -4.24 5.49 -6.94
CA TYR A 104 -5.00 5.30 -8.17
C TYR A 104 -4.10 5.16 -9.39
N ALA A 105 -3.01 5.93 -9.46
CA ALA A 105 -2.02 5.78 -10.51
C ALA A 105 -1.40 4.38 -10.50
N LEU A 106 -1.08 3.83 -9.31
CA LEU A 106 -0.56 2.47 -9.16
C LEU A 106 -1.55 1.40 -9.67
N LEU A 107 -2.80 1.45 -9.19
CA LEU A 107 -3.84 0.50 -9.62
C LEU A 107 -4.15 0.64 -11.12
N GLY A 108 -4.21 1.88 -11.62
CA GLY A 108 -4.42 2.18 -13.03
C GLY A 108 -3.29 1.63 -13.91
N ALA A 109 -2.04 1.78 -13.48
CA ALA A 109 -0.88 1.22 -14.18
C ALA A 109 -0.90 -0.31 -14.22
N LEU A 110 -1.20 -0.97 -13.09
CA LEU A 110 -1.30 -2.43 -13.04
C LEU A 110 -2.48 -2.97 -13.88
N THR A 111 -3.61 -2.26 -13.85
CA THR A 111 -4.79 -2.60 -14.66
C THR A 111 -4.50 -2.41 -16.15
N GLY A 112 -3.91 -1.26 -16.54
CA GLY A 112 -3.56 -0.96 -17.92
C GLY A 112 -2.50 -1.91 -18.49
N LYS A 113 -1.61 -2.47 -17.65
CA LYS A 113 -0.64 -3.52 -18.03
C LYS A 113 -1.27 -4.92 -18.14
N GLY A 114 -2.53 -5.07 -17.74
CA GLY A 114 -3.25 -6.34 -17.70
C GLY A 114 -2.76 -7.29 -16.59
N LEU A 115 -2.17 -6.75 -15.51
CA LEU A 115 -1.63 -7.55 -14.39
C LEU A 115 -2.65 -7.71 -13.25
N VAL A 116 -3.58 -6.76 -13.12
CA VAL A 116 -4.65 -6.78 -12.12
C VAL A 116 -5.97 -6.50 -12.83
N THR A 117 -7.03 -7.21 -12.42
CA THR A 117 -8.39 -6.97 -12.88
C THR A 117 -9.25 -6.52 -11.69
N PRO A 118 -9.79 -5.29 -11.72
CA PRO A 118 -10.87 -4.90 -10.82
C PRO A 118 -12.18 -5.55 -11.28
N ARG A 119 -12.91 -6.19 -10.37
CA ARG A 119 -14.30 -6.62 -10.55
C ARG A 119 -15.18 -5.81 -9.62
N HIS A 120 -16.38 -5.45 -10.06
CA HIS A 120 -17.35 -4.79 -9.20
C HIS A 120 -18.43 -5.82 -8.89
N GLU A 121 -18.45 -6.31 -7.65
CA GLU A 121 -19.50 -7.17 -7.11
C GLU A 121 -20.25 -6.34 -6.07
N ASP A 122 -21.57 -6.19 -6.23
CA ASP A 122 -22.44 -5.49 -5.27
C ASP A 122 -21.93 -4.10 -4.82
N ALA A 123 -21.47 -3.28 -5.79
CA ALA A 123 -20.87 -1.96 -5.58
C ALA A 123 -19.52 -1.93 -4.83
N ILE A 124 -18.94 -3.09 -4.50
CA ILE A 124 -17.61 -3.21 -3.92
C ILE A 124 -16.62 -3.62 -5.01
N ALA A 125 -15.56 -2.82 -5.16
CA ALA A 125 -14.45 -3.16 -6.05
C ALA A 125 -13.58 -4.25 -5.41
N THR A 126 -13.41 -5.36 -6.12
CA THR A 126 -12.59 -6.51 -5.76
C THR A 126 -11.41 -6.60 -6.71
N TYR A 127 -10.21 -6.69 -6.17
CA TYR A 127 -8.96 -6.72 -6.96
C TYR A 127 -8.37 -8.12 -7.00
N ARG A 128 -8.08 -8.62 -8.20
CA ARG A 128 -7.40 -9.90 -8.42
C ARG A 128 -6.24 -9.77 -9.39
N SER A 129 -5.19 -10.56 -9.21
CA SER A 129 -4.18 -10.75 -10.26
C SER A 129 -4.80 -11.49 -11.45
N THR A 130 -4.35 -11.15 -12.65
CA THR A 130 -4.58 -11.97 -13.85
C THR A 130 -3.58 -13.12 -13.89
N GLU A 131 -3.72 -14.04 -14.85
CA GLU A 131 -2.69 -15.07 -15.09
C GLU A 131 -1.32 -14.43 -15.37
N LYS A 132 -1.27 -13.44 -16.25
CA LYS A 132 -0.07 -12.63 -16.52
C LYS A 132 0.46 -11.93 -15.25
N GLY A 133 -0.43 -11.39 -14.42
CA GLY A 133 -0.06 -10.77 -13.15
C GLY A 133 0.54 -11.76 -12.16
N HIS A 134 -0.02 -12.96 -12.11
CA HIS A 134 0.46 -14.06 -11.28
C HIS A 134 1.87 -14.50 -11.70
N GLU A 135 2.12 -14.69 -13.00
CA GLU A 135 3.45 -15.00 -13.53
C GLU A 135 4.50 -13.96 -13.11
N VAL A 136 4.17 -12.67 -13.25
CA VAL A 136 5.07 -11.59 -12.82
C VAL A 136 5.28 -11.60 -11.31
N ALA A 137 4.23 -11.85 -10.52
CA ALA A 137 4.33 -11.93 -9.07
C ALA A 137 5.19 -13.12 -8.60
N LEU A 138 5.14 -14.25 -9.31
CA LEU A 138 6.01 -15.40 -9.07
C LEU A 138 7.46 -15.09 -9.44
N ALA A 139 7.71 -14.47 -10.59
CA ALA A 139 9.07 -14.07 -10.98
C ALA A 139 9.69 -13.08 -9.98
N LEU A 140 8.89 -12.17 -9.42
CA LEU A 140 9.31 -11.32 -8.30
C LEU A 140 9.65 -12.16 -7.07
N ALA A 141 8.78 -13.10 -6.69
CA ALA A 141 8.97 -13.97 -5.53
C ALA A 141 10.28 -14.78 -5.54
N ASP A 142 10.72 -15.19 -6.73
CA ASP A 142 11.95 -15.96 -6.92
C ASP A 142 13.21 -15.12 -6.71
N SER A 143 13.09 -13.78 -6.71
CA SER A 143 14.20 -12.90 -6.39
C SER A 143 14.38 -12.73 -4.88
N GLN A 144 15.63 -12.85 -4.41
CA GLN A 144 15.95 -12.79 -2.98
C GLN A 144 15.46 -11.51 -2.31
N SER A 145 15.53 -10.37 -3.01
CA SER A 145 15.09 -9.07 -2.47
C SER A 145 13.59 -9.03 -2.18
N TRP A 146 12.76 -9.65 -3.02
CA TRP A 146 11.29 -9.60 -2.91
C TRP A 146 10.70 -10.69 -2.02
N LYS A 147 11.48 -11.70 -1.65
CA LYS A 147 11.02 -12.79 -0.78
C LYS A 147 10.40 -12.30 0.55
N PRO A 148 11.01 -11.37 1.31
CA PRO A 148 10.41 -10.84 2.55
C PRO A 148 9.09 -10.07 2.33
N VAL A 149 8.90 -9.46 1.15
CA VAL A 149 7.63 -8.81 0.79
C VAL A 149 6.53 -9.86 0.64
N ARG A 150 6.82 -10.94 -0.10
CA ARG A 150 5.84 -12.00 -0.34
C ARG A 150 5.52 -12.78 0.94
N ASP A 151 6.52 -13.13 1.73
CA ASP A 151 6.32 -13.86 2.99
C ASP A 151 5.40 -13.06 3.93
N ARG A 152 5.59 -11.75 4.02
CA ARG A 152 4.71 -10.86 4.78
C ARG A 152 3.32 -10.76 4.19
N ALA A 153 3.17 -10.67 2.87
CA ALA A 153 1.86 -10.72 2.23
C ALA A 153 1.10 -12.03 2.53
N VAL A 154 1.82 -13.16 2.64
CA VAL A 154 1.24 -14.46 3.04
C VAL A 154 0.76 -14.43 4.50
N LEU A 155 1.54 -13.85 5.42
CA LEU A 155 1.10 -13.65 6.81
C LEU A 155 -0.10 -12.71 6.90
N LEU A 156 -0.11 -11.63 6.11
CA LEU A 156 -1.24 -10.71 6.00
C LEU A 156 -2.50 -11.42 5.53
N ARG A 157 -2.42 -12.25 4.49
CA ARG A 157 -3.56 -13.08 4.07
C ARG A 157 -3.99 -14.05 5.15
N ARG A 158 -3.06 -14.74 5.81
CA ARG A 158 -3.42 -15.76 6.80
C ARG A 158 -4.07 -15.18 8.04
N HIS A 159 -3.67 -13.98 8.47
CA HIS A 159 -4.06 -13.44 9.77
C HIS A 159 -4.93 -12.19 9.69
N PHE A 160 -4.86 -11.40 8.61
CA PHE A 160 -5.55 -10.13 8.45
C PHE A 160 -6.51 -10.08 7.25
N ASP A 161 -6.91 -11.24 6.70
CA ASP A 161 -7.97 -11.36 5.70
C ASP A 161 -9.37 -11.19 6.32
N VAL A 162 -9.62 -10.00 6.86
CA VAL A 162 -10.89 -9.56 7.47
C VAL A 162 -11.50 -8.42 6.64
N THR A 163 -12.65 -7.88 7.05
CA THR A 163 -13.24 -6.72 6.36
C THR A 163 -12.34 -5.49 6.47
N GLY A 164 -12.44 -4.56 5.51
CA GLY A 164 -11.70 -3.29 5.57
C GLY A 164 -11.98 -2.48 6.84
N THR A 165 -13.24 -2.45 7.30
CA THR A 165 -13.64 -1.78 8.53
C THR A 165 -13.01 -2.40 9.77
N THR A 166 -13.04 -3.75 9.88
CA THR A 166 -12.42 -4.45 11.00
C THR A 166 -10.92 -4.22 11.02
N LEU A 167 -10.24 -4.30 9.87
CA LEU A 167 -8.80 -4.06 9.78
C LEU A 167 -8.43 -2.61 10.13
N LYS A 168 -9.23 -1.64 9.65
CA LYS A 168 -9.07 -0.22 10.01
C LYS A 168 -9.17 -0.03 11.53
N ASN A 169 -10.19 -0.61 12.17
CA ASN A 169 -10.39 -0.47 13.61
C ASN A 169 -9.22 -1.09 14.40
N MET A 170 -8.76 -2.30 14.05
CA MET A 170 -7.59 -2.91 14.68
C MET A 170 -6.35 -2.00 14.60
N ILE A 171 -6.10 -1.39 13.44
CA ILE A 171 -4.96 -0.48 13.25
C ILE A 171 -5.13 0.78 14.11
N TYR A 172 -6.32 1.37 14.14
CA TYR A 172 -6.57 2.62 14.89
C TYR A 172 -6.57 2.41 16.41
N GLU A 173 -7.02 1.25 16.88
CA GLU A 173 -6.98 0.88 18.30
C GLU A 173 -5.55 0.62 18.79
N GLU A 174 -4.68 0.05 17.95
CA GLU A 174 -3.27 -0.19 18.29
C GLU A 174 -2.42 1.07 18.16
N PHE A 175 -2.72 1.90 17.16
CA PHE A 175 -1.90 3.03 16.76
C PHE A 175 -2.77 4.30 16.73
N PRO A 176 -3.14 4.87 17.90
CA PRO A 176 -3.91 6.10 17.96
C PRO A 176 -3.16 7.29 17.35
N ASP A 177 -1.82 7.25 17.33
CA ASP A 177 -0.95 8.22 16.65
C ASP A 177 -1.24 8.34 15.14
N ILE A 178 -1.75 7.27 14.51
CA ILE A 178 -2.16 7.29 13.11
C ILE A 178 -3.48 8.09 12.91
N VAL A 179 -4.29 8.22 13.95
CA VAL A 179 -5.59 8.92 13.92
C VAL A 179 -5.43 10.42 14.18
N GLU A 180 -4.49 10.80 15.06
CA GLU A 180 -4.34 12.18 15.56
C GLU A 180 -3.34 13.05 14.76
N ALA A 181 -2.63 12.48 13.79
CA ALA A 181 -1.62 13.21 13.03
C ALA A 181 -2.24 14.26 12.08
N ASP A 182 -1.99 15.54 12.37
CA ASP A 182 -2.43 16.68 11.57
C ASP A 182 -1.42 17.04 10.46
N TRP A 183 -1.90 17.71 9.41
CA TRP A 183 -1.08 18.10 8.25
C TRP A 183 0.11 18.98 8.66
N GLY A 184 1.34 18.53 8.37
CA GLY A 184 2.55 19.37 8.40
C GLY A 184 3.48 19.21 9.60
N THR A 185 3.18 18.31 10.54
CA THR A 185 4.05 18.09 11.71
C THR A 185 4.90 16.83 11.54
N PRO A 186 6.24 16.90 11.61
CA PRO A 186 7.10 15.72 11.69
C PRO A 186 6.91 15.02 13.05
N LEU A 187 7.11 13.70 13.08
CA LEU A 187 7.39 12.97 14.32
C LEU A 187 8.85 13.19 14.73
#